data_AF-A0AA91JT16-F1
#
_entry.id   AF-A0AA91JT16-F1
#
_cell.length_a   1.000
_cell.length_b   1.000
_cell.length_c   1.000
_cell.angle_alpha   90.00
_cell.angle_beta   90.00
_cell.angle_gamma   90.00
#
_symmetry.space_group_name_H-M   'P 1'
#
loop_
_entity.id
_entity.type
_entity.pdbx_description
1 polymer ?
#
loop_
_entity_poly.entity_id
_entity_poly.type
_entity_poly.pdbx_seq_one_letter_code
_entity_poly.pdbx_strand_id
1 'polypeptide(L)'
;MHSSVKLVKEQLHRLPKHGIGYGILRYLHPNPAVQNQLQNLPQVEVSFNYLGQFDQVLSASAMFGAVKEWKSEQSRRGNRSHLLAVSGLIHSGKLEMEFAYSDKIHKRVTIERLSIGFMEALRTLMNHCQSKESQGYTPYGFAAAKLNQQQLDKFLGKINRKKPRFR
;
A
#
# COMPACT_ATOMS: atom_id res chain seq x y z
N MET A 1 10.96 3.04 12.36
CA MET A 1 10.38 2.19 11.29
C MET A 1 9.23 1.33 11.81
N HIS A 2 9.43 0.53 12.87
CA HIS A 2 8.37 -0.29 13.48
C HIS A 2 7.07 0.48 13.81
N SER A 3 7.21 1.66 14.45
CA SER A 3 6.09 2.55 14.78
C SER A 3 5.35 3.06 13.54
N SER A 4 6.07 3.44 12.49
CA SER A 4 5.49 3.97 11.25
C SER A 4 4.67 2.93 10.49
N VAL A 5 5.17 1.69 10.35
CA VAL A 5 4.44 0.60 9.68
C VAL A 5 3.16 0.27 10.43
N LYS A 6 3.23 0.23 11.77
CA LYS A 6 2.07 0.02 12.63
C LYS A 6 1.02 1.11 12.48
N LEU A 7 1.45 2.38 12.46
CA LEU A 7 0.56 3.51 12.25
C LEU A 7 -0.14 3.44 10.89
N VAL A 8 0.59 3.16 9.80
CA VAL A 8 0.00 3.04 8.46
C VAL A 8 -0.99 1.86 8.40
N LYS A 9 -0.65 0.71 8.99
CA LYS A 9 -1.55 -0.44 9.08
C LYS A 9 -2.85 -0.08 9.80
N GLU A 10 -2.76 0.63 10.92
CA GLU A 10 -3.93 1.08 11.67
C GLU A 10 -4.75 2.13 10.91
N GLN A 11 -4.10 3.07 10.21
CA GLN A 11 -4.78 4.06 9.37
C GLN A 11 -5.60 3.39 8.26
N LEU A 12 -4.99 2.48 7.51
CA LEU A 12 -5.68 1.74 6.46
C LEU A 12 -6.82 0.90 7.01
N HIS A 13 -6.65 0.33 8.20
CA HIS A 13 -7.69 -0.48 8.82
C HIS A 13 -8.90 0.34 9.29
N ARG A 14 -8.72 1.61 9.66
CA ARG A 14 -9.82 2.50 10.04
C ARG A 14 -10.72 2.87 8.86
N LEU A 15 -10.29 2.63 7.62
CA LEU A 15 -11.07 2.97 6.44
C LEU A 15 -12.27 2.03 6.28
N PRO A 16 -13.50 2.53 6.31
CA PRO A 16 -14.68 1.69 6.13
C PRO A 16 -14.71 1.13 4.71
N LYS A 17 -14.94 -0.18 4.59
CA LYS A 17 -15.08 -0.89 3.30
C LYS A 17 -13.95 -0.54 2.30
N HIS A 18 -12.71 -0.45 2.79
CA HIS A 18 -11.53 -0.12 1.97
C HIS A 18 -11.61 1.21 1.21
N GLY A 19 -12.42 2.16 1.69
CA GLY A 19 -12.51 3.50 1.12
C GLY A 19 -13.48 3.65 -0.07
N ILE A 20 -14.21 2.60 -0.47
CA ILE A 20 -15.17 2.67 -1.59
C ILE A 20 -16.22 3.77 -1.42
N GLY A 21 -16.58 4.09 -0.18
CA GLY A 21 -17.54 5.14 0.15
C GLY A 21 -17.12 6.53 -0.36
N TYR A 22 -15.83 6.82 -0.48
CA TYR A 22 -15.37 8.12 -0.94
C TYR A 22 -15.86 8.46 -2.35
N GLY A 23 -15.69 7.55 -3.31
CA GLY A 23 -16.14 7.76 -4.69
C GLY A 23 -17.66 7.87 -4.78
N ILE A 24 -18.38 7.04 -4.02
CA ILE A 24 -19.85 7.08 -3.96
C ILE A 24 -20.31 8.45 -3.41
N LEU A 25 -19.73 8.92 -2.31
CA LEU A 25 -20.10 10.20 -1.71
C LEU A 25 -19.74 11.39 -2.61
N ARG A 26 -18.59 11.33 -3.28
CA ARG A 26 -18.07 12.43 -4.11
C ARG A 26 -18.83 12.59 -5.43
N TYR A 27 -19.27 11.49 -6.05
CA TYR A 27 -19.82 11.49 -7.40
C TYR A 27 -21.30 11.12 -7.49
N LEU A 28 -21.84 10.38 -6.52
CA LEU A 28 -23.19 9.79 -6.60
C LEU A 28 -24.12 10.19 -5.45
N HIS A 29 -23.67 11.02 -4.50
CA HIS A 29 -24.48 11.38 -3.34
C HIS A 29 -25.65 12.31 -3.70
N PRO A 30 -26.90 12.06 -3.27
CA PRO A 30 -28.05 12.85 -3.72
C PRO A 30 -28.03 14.32 -3.27
N ASN A 31 -27.32 14.65 -2.19
CA ASN A 31 -27.16 16.03 -1.71
C ASN A 31 -25.94 16.71 -2.38
N PRO A 32 -26.14 17.77 -3.19
CA PRO A 32 -25.06 18.51 -3.85
C PRO A 32 -24.07 19.18 -2.88
N ALA A 33 -24.50 19.56 -1.68
CA ALA A 33 -23.62 20.17 -0.68
C ALA A 33 -22.51 19.19 -0.24
N VAL A 34 -22.86 17.91 -0.09
CA VAL A 34 -21.90 16.85 0.25
C VAL A 34 -20.92 16.60 -0.90
N GLN A 35 -21.41 16.58 -2.14
CA GLN A 35 -20.55 16.45 -3.31
C GLN A 35 -19.55 17.62 -3.41
N ASN A 36 -20.05 18.87 -3.31
CA ASN A 36 -19.22 20.07 -3.38
C ASN A 36 -18.13 20.08 -2.30
N GLN A 37 -18.47 19.68 -1.07
CA GLN A 37 -17.49 19.59 0.01
C GLN A 37 -16.34 18.63 -0.33
N LEU A 38 -16.64 17.48 -0.94
CA LEU A 38 -15.64 16.48 -1.31
C LEU A 38 -14.88 16.84 -2.60
N GLN A 39 -15.52 17.52 -3.54
CA GLN A 39 -14.91 17.98 -4.78
C GLN A 39 -13.95 19.16 -4.55
N ASN A 40 -14.20 19.98 -3.53
CA ASN A 40 -13.32 21.09 -3.14
C ASN A 40 -12.10 20.66 -2.32
N LEU A 41 -11.96 19.37 -2.00
CA LEU A 41 -10.74 18.86 -1.38
C LEU A 41 -9.56 18.98 -2.36
N PRO A 42 -8.34 19.18 -1.85
CA PRO A 42 -7.14 19.21 -2.69
C PRO A 42 -7.05 17.99 -3.59
N GLN A 43 -6.66 18.21 -4.85
CA GLN A 43 -6.46 17.12 -5.79
C GLN A 43 -5.28 16.25 -5.32
N VAL A 44 -5.51 14.93 -5.32
CA VAL A 44 -4.45 13.96 -5.01
C VAL A 44 -3.46 13.93 -6.18
N GLU A 45 -2.20 14.19 -5.89
CA GLU A 45 -1.15 14.28 -6.93
C GLU A 45 -0.50 12.93 -7.24
N VAL A 46 -0.58 11.96 -6.31
CA VAL A 46 0.05 10.65 -6.41
C VAL A 46 -1.01 9.55 -6.37
N SER A 47 -1.02 8.68 -7.37
CA SER A 47 -1.78 7.44 -7.35
C SER A 47 -0.87 6.25 -7.03
N PHE A 48 -1.36 5.32 -6.21
CA PHE A 48 -0.67 4.08 -5.88
C PHE A 48 -1.60 2.90 -6.13
N ASN A 49 -1.13 1.88 -6.85
CA ASN A 49 -1.90 0.67 -7.11
C ASN A 49 -1.01 -0.58 -7.05
N TYR A 50 -1.42 -1.57 -6.27
CA TYR A 50 -0.76 -2.88 -6.25
C TYR A 50 -1.70 -3.92 -6.86
N LEU A 51 -1.31 -4.43 -8.03
CA LEU A 51 -2.12 -5.33 -8.86
C LEU A 51 -2.12 -6.78 -8.35
N GLY A 52 -1.28 -7.10 -7.38
CA GLY A 52 -1.14 -8.46 -6.86
C GLY A 52 -0.13 -9.29 -7.65
N GLN A 53 -0.32 -10.61 -7.61
CA GLN A 53 0.59 -11.57 -8.24
C GLN A 53 0.02 -12.07 -9.56
N PHE A 54 0.69 -11.72 -10.65
CA PHE A 54 0.28 -12.05 -12.00
C PHE A 54 0.52 -13.53 -12.34
N ASP A 55 1.52 -14.16 -11.72
CA ASP A 55 1.89 -15.57 -11.93
C ASP A 55 0.76 -16.55 -11.62
N GLN A 56 -0.18 -16.17 -10.75
CA GLN A 56 -1.32 -17.04 -10.41
C GLN A 56 -2.39 -17.06 -11.52
N VAL A 57 -2.36 -16.08 -12.43
CA VAL A 57 -3.35 -15.92 -13.51
C VAL A 57 -2.95 -16.70 -14.77
N LEU A 58 -1.64 -16.94 -14.97
CA LEU A 58 -1.11 -17.71 -16.09
C LEU A 58 -0.74 -19.12 -15.60
N SER A 59 -1.57 -20.13 -15.88
CA SER A 59 -1.20 -21.51 -15.59
C SER A 59 0.00 -21.94 -16.45
N ALA A 60 0.86 -22.82 -15.92
CA ALA A 60 1.96 -23.43 -16.68
C ALA A 60 1.49 -24.24 -17.91
N SER A 61 0.18 -24.49 -18.03
CA SER A 61 -0.50 -25.15 -19.16
C SER A 61 -1.13 -24.18 -20.17
N ALA A 62 -0.98 -22.87 -20.00
CA ALA A 62 -1.59 -21.89 -20.89
C ALA A 62 -0.94 -21.93 -22.28
N MET A 63 -1.76 -22.03 -23.34
CA MET A 63 -1.30 -21.91 -24.74
C MET A 63 -0.67 -20.53 -25.05
N PHE A 64 -0.88 -19.54 -24.19
CA PHE A 64 -0.43 -18.16 -24.34
C PHE A 64 0.40 -17.74 -23.13
N GLY A 65 1.57 -17.12 -23.39
CA GLY A 65 2.45 -16.57 -22.36
C GLY A 65 2.34 -15.05 -22.25
N ALA A 66 2.88 -14.50 -21.16
CA ALA A 66 3.03 -13.05 -21.02
C ALA A 66 4.02 -12.51 -22.07
N VAL A 67 3.61 -11.48 -22.81
CA VAL A 67 4.51 -10.78 -23.73
C VAL A 67 5.30 -9.73 -22.93
N LYS A 68 6.61 -9.67 -23.14
CA LYS A 68 7.53 -8.79 -22.41
C LYS A 68 7.29 -7.29 -22.66
N GLU A 69 6.52 -6.96 -23.70
CA GLU A 69 6.27 -5.60 -24.17
C GLU A 69 4.82 -5.19 -23.90
N TRP A 70 4.48 -4.90 -22.64
CA TRP A 70 3.29 -4.13 -22.35
C TRP A 70 3.62 -2.64 -22.56
N LYS A 71 3.03 -2.01 -23.58
CA LYS A 71 3.06 -0.55 -23.71
C LYS A 71 1.76 0.01 -23.17
N SER A 72 1.87 1.09 -22.40
CA SER A 72 0.72 1.89 -21.96
C SER A 72 -0.26 2.11 -23.11
N GLU A 73 -1.51 1.66 -22.94
CA GLU A 73 -2.60 1.88 -23.90
C GLU A 73 -3.12 3.32 -23.87
N GLN A 74 -2.44 4.22 -23.16
CA GLN A 74 -2.87 5.61 -23.06
C GLN A 74 -2.54 6.37 -24.35
N SER A 75 -3.54 7.10 -24.83
CA SER A 75 -3.35 8.08 -25.90
C SER A 75 -2.23 9.06 -25.52
N ARG A 76 -1.33 9.34 -26.46
CA ARG A 76 -0.31 10.39 -26.30
C ARG A 76 -0.91 11.79 -26.10
N ARG A 77 -2.21 11.95 -26.40
CA ARG A 77 -3.00 13.17 -26.19
C ARG A 77 -3.91 13.09 -24.95
N GLY A 78 -3.89 11.98 -24.21
CA GLY A 78 -4.69 11.81 -23.01
C GLY A 78 -4.19 12.69 -21.87
N ASN A 79 -5.12 13.30 -21.12
CA ASN A 79 -4.77 14.05 -19.92
C ASN A 79 -4.47 13.08 -18.76
N ARG A 80 -3.38 13.36 -18.04
CA ARG A 80 -3.04 12.62 -16.81
C ARG A 80 -3.89 13.16 -15.66
N SER A 81 -4.51 12.25 -14.90
CA SER A 81 -5.29 12.60 -13.71
C SER A 81 -4.44 12.87 -12.47
N HIS A 82 -3.20 12.37 -12.46
CA HIS A 82 -2.24 12.48 -11.35
C HIS A 82 -0.85 12.86 -11.90
N LEU A 83 -0.07 13.58 -11.09
CA LEU A 83 1.31 13.96 -11.44
C LEU A 83 2.22 12.73 -11.49
N LEU A 84 2.08 11.85 -10.50
CA LEU A 84 2.81 10.59 -10.39
C LEU A 84 1.85 9.42 -10.22
N ALA A 85 2.04 8.36 -11.00
CA ALA A 85 1.36 7.09 -10.80
C ALA A 85 2.38 6.01 -10.50
N VAL A 86 2.18 5.31 -9.38
CA VAL A 86 3.04 4.22 -8.91
C VAL A 86 2.23 2.93 -8.95
N SER A 87 2.60 2.00 -9.81
CA SER A 87 1.97 0.68 -9.92
C SER A 87 2.97 -0.42 -9.55
N GLY A 88 2.48 -1.50 -8.94
CA GLY A 88 3.31 -2.64 -8.58
C GLY A 88 2.61 -3.96 -8.85
N LEU A 89 3.39 -4.98 -9.24
CA LEU A 89 2.91 -6.34 -9.46
C LEU A 89 4.02 -7.35 -9.15
N ILE A 90 3.64 -8.59 -8.84
CA ILE A 90 4.60 -9.71 -8.80
C ILE A 90 4.49 -10.50 -10.10
N HIS A 91 5.61 -10.62 -10.79
CA HIS A 91 5.75 -11.39 -12.02
C HIS A 91 7.05 -12.21 -11.98
N SER A 92 6.94 -13.48 -12.35
CA SER A 92 7.99 -14.48 -12.23
C SER A 92 8.65 -14.50 -10.84
N GLY A 93 7.84 -14.39 -9.79
CA GLY A 93 8.29 -14.35 -8.39
C GLY A 93 9.06 -13.09 -8.00
N LYS A 94 9.08 -12.04 -8.83
CA LYS A 94 9.78 -10.77 -8.57
C LYS A 94 8.78 -9.63 -8.49
N LEU A 95 8.98 -8.73 -7.53
CA LEU A 95 8.24 -7.47 -7.47
C LEU A 95 8.78 -6.53 -8.55
N GLU A 96 7.89 -6.07 -9.42
CA GLU A 96 8.12 -5.03 -10.40
C GLU A 96 7.32 -3.78 -10.00
N MET A 97 7.98 -2.62 -10.02
CA MET A 97 7.37 -1.33 -9.69
C MET A 97 7.55 -0.38 -10.86
N GLU A 98 6.47 0.24 -11.30
CA GLU A 98 6.45 1.25 -12.36
C GLU A 98 6.13 2.63 -11.78
N PHE A 99 6.90 3.63 -12.20
CA PHE A 99 6.71 5.02 -11.84
C PHE A 99 6.42 5.81 -13.12
N ALA A 100 5.14 6.04 -13.41
CA ALA A 100 4.71 6.80 -14.58
C ALA A 100 4.57 8.28 -14.22
N TYR A 101 5.23 9.15 -15.00
CA TYR A 101 5.25 10.61 -14.79
C TYR A 101 5.30 11.36 -16.12
N SER A 102 5.11 12.68 -16.08
CA SER A 102 5.38 13.56 -17.22
C SER A 102 6.78 14.15 -17.12
N ASP A 103 7.57 13.99 -18.18
CA ASP A 103 8.89 14.60 -18.35
C ASP A 103 8.87 16.13 -18.42
N LYS A 104 7.71 16.72 -18.74
CA LYS A 104 7.47 18.17 -18.68
C LYS A 104 7.41 18.72 -17.25
N ILE A 105 7.13 17.86 -16.26
CA ILE A 105 6.94 18.25 -14.86
C ILE A 105 8.09 17.73 -14.00
N HIS A 106 8.46 16.46 -14.17
CA HIS A 106 9.49 15.81 -13.37
C HIS A 106 10.70 15.41 -14.22
N LYS A 107 11.89 15.72 -13.70
CA LYS A 107 13.15 15.24 -14.29
C LYS A 107 13.30 13.75 -14.03
N ARG A 108 13.79 13.03 -15.04
CA ARG A 108 14.05 11.58 -14.94
C ARG A 108 14.89 11.19 -13.72
N VAL A 109 15.98 11.91 -13.47
CA VAL A 109 16.87 11.68 -12.32
C VAL A 109 16.16 11.77 -10.98
N THR A 110 15.13 12.63 -10.86
CA THR A 110 14.35 12.75 -9.62
C THR A 110 13.49 11.51 -9.38
N ILE A 111 12.87 10.99 -10.43
CA ILE A 111 12.02 9.80 -10.36
C ILE A 111 12.88 8.54 -10.16
N GLU A 112 14.04 8.46 -10.80
CA GLU A 112 15.00 7.36 -10.57
C GLU A 112 15.50 7.32 -9.13
N ARG A 113 15.84 8.48 -8.54
CA ARG A 113 16.21 8.53 -7.12
C ARG A 113 15.06 8.11 -6.22
N LEU A 114 13.82 8.50 -6.54
CA LEU A 114 12.64 8.09 -5.80
C LEU A 114 12.41 6.57 -5.89
N SER A 115 12.53 5.98 -7.08
CA SER A 115 12.30 4.55 -7.27
C SER A 115 13.37 3.70 -6.59
N ILE A 116 14.64 4.12 -6.62
CA ILE A 116 15.73 3.48 -5.88
C ILE A 116 15.46 3.55 -4.37
N GLY A 117 15.18 4.75 -3.85
CA GLY A 117 14.89 4.94 -2.43
C GLY A 117 13.66 4.15 -1.96
N PHE A 118 12.64 4.02 -2.82
CA PHE A 118 11.47 3.17 -2.54
C PHE A 118 11.87 1.70 -2.35
N MET A 119 12.67 1.15 -3.27
CA MET A 119 13.10 -0.25 -3.20
C MET A 119 14.04 -0.51 -2.00
N GLU A 120 14.91 0.45 -1.67
CA GLU A 120 15.76 0.38 -0.47
C GLU A 120 14.94 0.40 0.82
N ALA A 121 13.96 1.30 0.91
CA ALA A 121 13.04 1.36 2.03
C ALA A 121 12.25 0.06 2.18
N LEU A 122 11.77 -0.52 1.08
CA LEU A 122 11.04 -1.79 1.08
C LEU A 122 11.92 -2.95 1.56
N ARG A 123 13.17 -3.05 1.08
CA ARG A 123 14.14 -4.04 1.55
C ARG A 123 14.43 -3.90 3.04
N THR A 124 14.61 -2.67 3.49
CA THR A 124 14.81 -2.37 4.92
C THR A 124 13.61 -2.80 5.75
N LEU A 125 12.40 -2.55 5.27
CA LEU A 125 11.16 -2.98 5.92
C LEU A 125 11.04 -4.51 5.98
N MET A 126 11.35 -5.22 4.89
CA MET A 126 11.34 -6.69 4.87
C MET A 126 12.33 -7.27 5.90
N ASN A 127 13.56 -6.77 5.92
CA ASN A 127 14.58 -7.20 6.89
C ASN A 127 14.14 -6.91 8.32
N HIS A 128 13.56 -5.73 8.55
CA HIS A 128 13.04 -5.37 9.85
C HIS A 128 11.94 -6.33 10.30
N CYS A 129 10.95 -6.66 9.43
CA CYS A 129 9.85 -7.56 9.75
C CYS A 129 10.30 -9.01 10.06
N GLN A 130 11.45 -9.44 9.54
CA GLN A 130 12.01 -10.77 9.81
C GLN A 130 12.80 -10.84 11.13
N SER A 131 13.14 -9.69 11.74
CA SER A 131 13.85 -9.65 13.01
C SER A 131 12.95 -10.09 14.17
N LYS A 132 13.51 -10.73 15.21
CA LYS A 132 12.72 -11.17 16.38
C LYS A 132 12.18 -9.99 17.21
N GLU A 133 12.75 -8.80 17.07
CA GLU A 133 12.33 -7.58 17.78
C GLU A 133 11.09 -6.90 17.17
N SER A 134 10.70 -7.24 15.93
CA SER A 134 9.53 -6.66 15.26
C SER A 134 8.21 -7.39 15.53
N GLN A 135 8.17 -8.35 16.47
CA GLN A 135 6.92 -8.94 17.00
C GLN A 135 6.15 -7.95 17.89
N GLY A 136 5.90 -6.75 17.35
CA GLY A 136 5.00 -5.79 17.94
C GLY A 136 3.58 -6.12 17.53
N TYR A 137 2.79 -6.55 18.48
CA TYR A 137 1.38 -6.78 18.26
C TYR A 137 0.63 -5.45 18.11
N THR A 138 -0.37 -5.44 17.24
CA THR A 138 -1.28 -4.32 17.03
C THR A 138 -2.67 -4.72 17.56
N PRO A 139 -3.43 -3.84 18.22
CA PRO A 139 -4.81 -4.06 18.67
C PRO A 139 -5.69 -4.72 17.62
N TYR A 140 -5.48 -4.37 16.35
CA TYR A 140 -6.20 -4.97 15.23
C TYR A 140 -6.00 -6.50 15.10
N GLY A 141 -4.80 -7.02 15.38
CA GLY A 141 -4.55 -8.47 15.40
C GLY A 141 -5.28 -9.20 16.53
N PHE A 142 -5.87 -8.44 17.46
CA PHE A 142 -6.66 -8.90 18.60
C PHE A 142 -8.02 -8.20 18.62
N ALA A 143 -8.59 -7.92 17.45
CA ALA A 143 -9.88 -7.20 17.34
C ALA A 143 -10.99 -7.87 18.18
N ALA A 144 -10.99 -9.21 18.27
CA ALA A 144 -11.91 -9.98 19.11
C ALA A 144 -11.75 -9.68 20.62
N ALA A 145 -10.55 -9.29 21.07
CA ALA A 145 -10.25 -9.00 22.46
C ALA A 145 -10.58 -7.54 22.87
N LYS A 146 -10.95 -6.66 21.92
CA LYS A 146 -11.27 -5.24 22.16
C LYS A 146 -10.24 -4.48 23.02
N LEU A 147 -8.96 -4.83 22.89
CA LEU A 147 -7.89 -4.21 23.66
C LEU A 147 -7.38 -2.97 22.93
N ASN A 148 -7.16 -1.88 23.68
CA ASN A 148 -6.37 -0.75 23.17
C ASN A 148 -4.86 -1.04 23.27
N GLN A 149 -4.04 -0.18 22.66
CA GLN A 149 -2.59 -0.37 22.61
C GLN A 149 -1.95 -0.54 24.00
N GLN A 150 -2.34 0.29 24.97
CA GLN A 150 -1.82 0.23 26.34
C GLN A 150 -2.21 -1.07 27.06
N GLN A 151 -3.44 -1.54 26.84
CA GLN A 151 -3.94 -2.80 27.40
C GLN A 151 -3.25 -4.01 26.78
N LEU A 152 -3.00 -3.98 25.48
CA LEU A 152 -2.26 -5.03 24.77
C LEU A 152 -0.81 -5.11 25.26
N ASP A 153 -0.13 -3.96 25.40
CA ASP A 153 1.25 -3.91 25.88
C ASP A 153 1.36 -4.41 27.34
N LYS A 154 0.40 -4.02 28.20
CA LYS A 154 0.30 -4.51 29.57
C LYS A 154 0.05 -6.02 29.63
N PHE A 155 -0.78 -6.54 28.72
CA PHE A 155 -1.09 -7.97 28.63
C PHE A 155 0.13 -8.79 28.19
N LEU A 156 0.83 -8.33 27.15
CA LEU A 156 2.06 -8.95 26.65
C LEU A 156 3.19 -8.90 27.69
N GLY A 157 3.31 -7.80 28.42
CA GLY A 157 4.26 -7.67 29.53
C GLY A 157 4.01 -8.67 30.66
N LYS A 158 2.76 -9.09 30.89
CA LYS A 158 2.41 -10.14 31.86
C LYS A 158 2.70 -11.56 31.35
N ILE A 159 2.51 -11.82 30.05
CA ILE A 159 2.79 -13.12 29.44
C ILE A 159 4.30 -13.37 29.34
N ASN A 160 5.09 -12.38 28.92
CA ASN A 160 6.55 -12.52 28.84
C ASN A 160 7.21 -12.69 30.22
N ARG A 161 6.58 -12.23 31.30
CA ARG A 161 7.02 -12.51 32.68
C ARG A 161 6.77 -13.96 33.14
N LYS A 162 5.88 -14.69 32.46
CA LYS A 162 5.45 -16.05 32.85
C LYS A 162 6.09 -17.17 32.03
N LYS A 163 6.95 -16.91 31.05
CA LYS A 163 7.76 -17.98 30.42
C LYS A 163 8.80 -18.48 31.42
N PRO A 164 8.73 -19.73 31.92
CA PRO A 164 9.84 -20.31 32.66
C PRO A 164 11.00 -20.47 31.68
N ARG A 165 12.21 -20.07 32.09
CA ARG A 165 13.44 -20.51 31.43
C ARG A 165 13.53 -22.02 31.62
N PHE A 166 12.98 -22.81 30.69
CA PHE A 166 13.36 -24.21 30.57
C PHE A 166 14.73 -24.26 29.91
N ARG A 167 15.67 -24.82 30.67
CA ARG A 167 17.05 -25.12 30.27
C ARG A 167 17.07 -26.14 29.15
#